data_AF-A0A256ZFE3-F1
#
_entry.id   AF-A0A256ZFE3-F1
#
_cell.length_a   1.000
_cell.length_b   1.000
_cell.length_c   1.000
_cell.angle_alpha   90.00
_cell.angle_beta   90.00
_cell.angle_gamma   90.00
#
_symmetry.space_group_name_H-M   'P 1'
#
loop_
_entity.id
_entity.type
_entity.pdbx_description
1 polymer ?
#
loop_
_entity_poly.entity_id
_entity_poly.type
_entity_poly.pdbx_seq_one_letter_code
_entity_poly.pdbx_strand_id
1 'polypeptide(L)'
;MPKEFRYKGYTLEELQRMPMDEFIKLLPARQRRSLLRGLTEAQRILLEKIRKAKKAVKEGKKVVIKTHVRDMIILPEMVGLTIHVYNGKEF
;
A
#
# COMPACT_ATOMS: atom_id res chain seq x y z
N MET A 1 11.64 8.74 22.21
CA MET A 1 12.53 8.98 21.05
C MET A 1 11.75 8.73 19.77
N PRO A 2 11.77 9.63 18.78
CA PRO A 2 11.17 9.35 17.48
C PRO A 2 11.91 8.16 16.85
N LYS A 3 11.18 7.07 16.59
CA LYS A 3 11.72 5.92 15.87
C LYS A 3 11.86 6.33 14.41
N GLU A 4 13.09 6.50 13.93
CA GLU A 4 13.35 6.71 12.51
C GLU A 4 13.08 5.40 11.76
N PHE A 5 12.04 5.39 10.93
CA PHE A 5 11.73 4.24 10.09
C PHE A 5 12.50 4.34 8.78
N ARG A 6 13.43 3.41 8.58
CA ARG A 6 14.17 3.24 7.32
C ARG A 6 13.90 1.86 6.75
N TYR A 7 13.64 1.77 5.46
CA TYR A 7 13.51 0.51 4.73
C TYR A 7 14.57 0.44 3.64
N LYS A 8 15.48 -0.54 3.75
CA LYS A 8 16.63 -0.73 2.84
C LYS A 8 17.46 0.54 2.59
N GLY A 9 17.60 1.37 3.61
CA GLY A 9 18.34 2.63 3.55
C GLY A 9 17.51 3.87 3.19
N TYR A 10 16.24 3.70 2.80
CA TYR A 10 15.36 4.81 2.42
C TYR A 10 14.41 5.22 3.54
N THR A 11 14.15 6.51 3.63
CA THR A 11 13.12 7.09 4.50
C THR A 11 11.72 6.94 3.88
N LEU A 12 10.68 7.10 4.70
CA LEU A 12 9.30 7.07 4.22
C LEU A 12 9.01 8.13 3.15
N GLU A 13 9.61 9.32 3.27
CA GLU A 13 9.42 10.40 2.30
C GLU A 13 10.08 10.08 0.96
N GLU A 14 11.28 9.50 0.98
CA GLU A 14 11.96 9.04 -0.22
C GLU A 14 11.16 7.94 -0.93
N LEU A 15 10.66 6.95 -0.18
CA LEU A 15 9.84 5.87 -0.73
C LEU A 15 8.52 6.35 -1.34
N GLN A 16 7.96 7.46 -0.86
CA GLN A 16 6.76 8.06 -1.45
C GLN A 16 7.04 8.87 -2.72
N ARG A 17 8.26 9.41 -2.87
CA ARG A 17 8.68 10.18 -4.05
C ARG A 17 9.19 9.30 -5.18
N MET A 18 9.69 8.12 -4.85
CA MET A 18 10.24 7.18 -5.84
C MET A 18 9.17 6.66 -6.81
N PRO A 19 9.54 6.44 -8.09
CA PRO A 19 8.68 5.77 -9.04
C PRO A 19 8.49 4.29 -8.66
N MET A 20 7.36 3.74 -9.07
CA MET A 20 6.97 2.36 -8.73
C MET A 20 7.97 1.32 -9.25
N ASP A 21 8.59 1.58 -10.41
CA ASP A 21 9.56 0.66 -11.03
C ASP A 21 10.86 0.54 -10.23
N GLU A 22 11.32 1.62 -9.60
CA GLU A 22 12.46 1.58 -8.70
C GLU A 22 12.10 0.89 -7.39
N PHE A 23 10.90 1.16 -6.86
CA PHE A 23 10.41 0.47 -5.67
C PHE A 23 10.32 -1.04 -5.89
N ILE A 24 9.89 -1.51 -7.07
CA ILE A 24 9.84 -2.93 -7.42
C ILE A 24 11.21 -3.60 -7.34
N LYS A 25 12.29 -2.90 -7.72
CA LYS A 25 13.67 -3.42 -7.64
C LYS A 25 14.15 -3.57 -6.20
N LEU A 26 13.66 -2.72 -5.30
CA LEU A 26 13.96 -2.79 -3.88
C LEU A 26 13.22 -3.93 -3.18
N LEU A 27 12.16 -4.50 -3.75
CA LEU A 27 11.39 -5.57 -3.10
C LEU A 27 12.08 -6.95 -3.18
N PRO A 28 11.83 -7.86 -2.22
CA PRO A 28 12.28 -9.24 -2.32
C PRO A 28 11.64 -9.99 -3.50
N ALA A 29 12.24 -11.13 -3.88
CA ALA A 29 11.91 -11.85 -5.11
C ALA A 29 10.42 -12.21 -5.27
N ARG A 30 9.74 -12.60 -4.17
CA ARG A 30 8.31 -12.95 -4.20
C ARG A 30 7.45 -11.76 -4.59
N GLN A 31 7.65 -10.62 -3.93
CA GLN A 31 6.85 -9.41 -4.13
C GLN A 31 7.09 -8.84 -5.53
N ARG A 32 8.35 -8.85 -5.99
CA ARG A 32 8.71 -8.50 -7.35
C ARG A 32 8.00 -9.39 -8.37
N ARG A 33 7.95 -10.71 -8.15
CA ARG A 33 7.24 -11.66 -9.03
C ARG A 33 5.75 -11.35 -9.12
N SER A 34 5.10 -11.03 -8.00
CA SER A 34 3.68 -10.68 -7.98
C SER A 34 3.39 -9.40 -8.77
N LEU A 35 4.22 -8.36 -8.65
CA LEU A 35 4.04 -7.11 -9.40
C LEU A 35 4.34 -7.27 -10.89
N LEU A 36 5.37 -8.05 -11.25
CA LEU A 36 5.73 -8.31 -12.66
C LEU A 36 4.70 -9.18 -13.39
N ARG A 37 4.03 -10.10 -12.69
CA ARG A 37 2.95 -10.93 -13.28
C ARG A 37 1.67 -10.15 -13.54
N GLY A 38 1.54 -8.96 -12.96
CA GLY A 38 0.38 -8.08 -13.11
C GLY A 38 -0.59 -8.16 -11.94
N LEU A 39 -1.33 -7.07 -11.77
CA LEU A 39 -2.34 -6.91 -10.73
C LEU A 39 -3.67 -7.52 -11.19
N THR A 40 -4.32 -8.27 -10.30
CA THR A 40 -5.69 -8.76 -10.55
C THR A 40 -6.69 -7.60 -10.55
N GLU A 41 -7.86 -7.80 -11.15
CA GLU A 41 -8.91 -6.76 -11.21
C GLU A 41 -9.34 -6.29 -9.80
N ALA A 42 -9.47 -7.21 -8.85
CA ALA A 42 -9.76 -6.88 -7.46
C ALA A 42 -8.70 -5.96 -6.81
N GLN A 43 -7.43 -6.19 -7.12
CA GLN A 43 -6.32 -5.34 -6.64
C GLN A 43 -6.36 -3.96 -7.30
N ARG A 44 -6.76 -3.85 -8.57
CA ARG A 44 -6.94 -2.55 -9.26
C ARG A 44 -8.04 -1.73 -8.61
N ILE A 45 -9.19 -2.35 -8.34
CA ILE A 45 -10.32 -1.70 -7.63
C ILE A 45 -9.86 -1.23 -6.24
N LEU A 46 -9.06 -2.04 -5.54
CA LEU A 46 -8.51 -1.66 -4.24
C LEU A 46 -7.56 -0.45 -4.34
N LEU A 47 -6.69 -0.41 -5.36
CA LEU A 47 -5.82 0.75 -5.61
C LEU A 47 -6.61 2.02 -5.88
N GLU A 48 -7.70 1.95 -6.65
CA GLU A 48 -8.55 3.11 -6.88
C GLU A 48 -9.23 3.59 -5.59
N LYS A 49 -9.74 2.66 -4.77
CA LYS A 49 -10.30 2.97 -3.45
C LYS A 49 -9.27 3.64 -2.56
N ILE A 50 -8.03 3.15 -2.57
CA ILE A 50 -6.90 3.72 -1.81
C ILE A 50 -6.57 5.13 -2.29
N ARG A 51 -6.53 5.38 -3.60
CA ARG A 51 -6.31 6.73 -4.15
C ARG A 51 -7.42 7.71 -3.76
N LYS A 52 -8.67 7.26 -3.80
CA LYS A 52 -9.83 8.06 -3.34
C LYS A 52 -9.75 8.33 -1.84
N ALA A 53 -9.43 7.32 -1.03
CA ALA A 53 -9.27 7.44 0.40
C ALA A 53 -8.12 8.39 0.77
N LYS A 54 -6.98 8.33 0.06
CA LYS A 54 -5.85 9.25 0.26
C LYS A 54 -6.25 10.72 0.05
N LYS A 55 -7.10 11.01 -0.95
CA LYS A 55 -7.65 12.37 -1.15
C LYS A 55 -8.57 12.76 0.00
N ALA A 56 -9.49 11.89 0.39
CA ALA A 56 -10.42 12.15 1.48
C ALA A 56 -9.74 12.30 2.86
N VAL A 57 -8.64 11.58 3.10
CA VAL A 57 -7.82 11.74 4.32
C VAL A 57 -7.07 13.06 4.32
N LYS A 58 -6.59 13.55 3.16
CA LYS A 58 -6.06 14.92 3.06
C LYS A 58 -7.12 15.98 3.38
N GLU A 59 -8.39 15.70 3.10
CA GLU A 59 -9.55 16.53 3.46
C GLU A 59 -9.99 16.33 4.93
N GLY A 60 -9.27 15.53 5.73
CA GLY A 60 -9.53 15.34 7.16
C GLY A 60 -10.56 14.27 7.50
N LYS A 61 -11.07 13.50 6.52
CA LYS A 61 -12.03 12.42 6.78
C LYS A 61 -11.31 11.10 7.06
N LYS A 62 -11.65 10.44 8.17
CA LYS A 62 -11.19 9.08 8.46
C LYS A 62 -11.89 8.09 7.53
N VAL A 63 -11.23 7.68 6.45
CA VAL A 63 -11.74 6.66 5.53
C VAL A 63 -11.21 5.30 5.96
N VAL A 64 -12.15 4.40 6.26
CA VAL A 64 -11.86 3.01 6.57
C VAL A 64 -12.08 2.16 5.32
N ILE A 65 -11.02 1.53 4.81
CA ILE A 65 -11.10 0.68 3.61
C ILE A 65 -11.27 -0.77 4.05
N LYS A 66 -12.39 -1.41 3.69
CA LYS A 66 -12.59 -2.84 3.91
C LYS A 66 -12.15 -3.62 2.67
N THR A 67 -11.34 -4.66 2.86
CA THR A 67 -10.84 -5.51 1.77
C THR A 67 -10.87 -7.00 2.11
N HIS A 68 -11.19 -7.82 1.12
CA HIS A 68 -11.02 -9.28 1.17
C HIS A 68 -9.70 -9.74 0.50
N VAL A 69 -9.02 -8.82 -0.18
CA VAL A 69 -7.78 -9.07 -0.92
C VAL A 69 -6.63 -9.06 0.07
N ARG A 70 -6.14 -10.25 0.45
CA ARG A 70 -5.08 -10.45 1.47
C ARG A 70 -3.67 -10.62 0.87
N ASP A 71 -3.61 -10.84 -0.42
CA ASP A 71 -2.43 -11.12 -1.23
C ASP A 71 -1.73 -9.84 -1.73
N MET A 72 -2.33 -8.67 -1.49
CA MET A 72 -1.78 -7.40 -1.93
C MET A 72 -0.55 -6.98 -1.12
N ILE A 73 0.45 -6.45 -1.83
CA ILE A 73 1.67 -5.90 -1.23
C ILE A 73 1.38 -4.49 -0.74
N ILE A 74 1.88 -4.16 0.45
CA ILE A 74 1.79 -2.81 1.00
C ILE A 74 2.67 -1.89 0.16
N LEU A 75 2.04 -0.94 -0.52
CA LEU A 75 2.74 0.12 -1.25
C LEU A 75 2.97 1.33 -0.33
N PRO A 76 4.02 2.14 -0.57
CA PRO A 76 4.26 3.37 0.19
C PRO A 76 3.07 4.33 0.19
N GLU A 77 2.24 4.30 -0.86
CA GLU A 77 1.03 5.11 -0.97
C GLU A 77 -0.07 4.75 0.05
N MET A 78 -0.03 3.55 0.62
CA MET A 78 -1.02 3.04 1.57
C MET A 78 -0.72 3.43 3.01
N VAL A 79 0.48 3.96 3.27
CA VAL A 79 0.92 4.34 4.62
C VAL A 79 0.08 5.52 5.11
N GLY A 80 -0.49 5.36 6.32
CA GLY A 80 -1.38 6.35 6.93
C GLY A 80 -2.87 6.12 6.65
N LEU A 81 -3.24 5.11 5.87
CA LEU A 81 -4.63 4.69 5.69
C LEU A 81 -4.99 3.56 6.65
N THR A 82 -6.25 3.54 7.10
CA THR A 82 -6.79 2.45 7.92
C THR A 82 -7.45 1.42 6.99
N ILE A 83 -6.84 0.24 6.89
CA ILE A 83 -7.33 -0.87 6.06
C ILE A 83 -7.75 -2.01 6.98
N HIS A 84 -9.01 -2.43 6.83
CA HIS A 84 -9.60 -3.58 7.49
C HIS A 84 -9.54 -4.78 6.55
N VAL A 85 -8.90 -5.85 7.00
CA VAL A 85 -8.59 -7.03 6.20
C VAL A 85 -9.45 -8.19 6.68
N TYR A 86 -10.33 -8.65 5.82
CA TYR A 86 -11.27 -9.72 6.16
C TYR A 86 -10.53 -11.01 6.52
N ASN A 87 -10.81 -11.55 7.70
CA ASN A 87 -10.21 -12.78 8.21
C ASN A 87 -11.09 -14.02 8.01
N GLY A 88 -12.32 -13.87 7.50
CA GLY A 88 -13.31 -14.95 7.38
C GLY A 88 -14.54 -14.76 8.27
N LYS A 89 -14.44 -13.91 9.31
CA LYS A 89 -15.51 -13.61 10.27
C LYS A 89 -15.70 -12.09 10.44
N GLU A 90 -14.61 -11.35 10.49
CA GLU A 90 -14.57 -9.91 10.77
C GLU A 90 -13.57 -9.20 9.85
N PHE A 91 -13.68 -7.87 9.80
CA PHE A 91 -12.92 -6.95 8.96
C PHE A 91 -11.92 -6.13 9.78
#